data_AF-A0A2V9K9A2-F1
#
_entry.id   AF-A0A2V9K9A2-F1
#
_cell.length_a   1.000
_cell.length_b   1.000
_cell.length_c   1.000
_cell.angle_alpha   90.00
_cell.angle_beta   90.00
_cell.angle_gamma   90.00
#
_symmetry.space_group_name_H-M   'P 1'
#
loop_
_entity.id
_entity.type
_entity.pdbx_description
1 polymer ?
#
loop_
_entity_poly.entity_id
_entity_poly.type
_entity_poly.pdbx_seq_one_letter_code
_entity_poly.pdbx_strand_id
1 'polypeptide(L)'
;MLALLRIALKNELEASELAAQWMPSTPELDVKLGLARQVGDEAKHYRLLEARYRELGGDPGYDPRGGGYTPLFHYLAALPTSVERLAAGQFTREALAGRRNQMFIAYLEAVGDRETAKLYSDIIQPDEEYHHQLGRAMLLRYATATRVQEAARAACRTTLEIAEKLRAGAIARTGVYQIPGC
;
A
#
# COMPACT_ATOMS: atom_id res chain seq x y z
N MET A 1 -16.98 0.14 10.41
CA MET A 1 -15.55 0.37 10.74
C MET A 1 -14.71 -0.90 10.63
N LEU A 2 -15.03 -1.95 11.40
CA LEU A 2 -14.24 -3.19 11.44
C LEU A 2 -13.92 -3.82 10.07
N ALA A 3 -14.87 -3.83 9.13
CA ALA A 3 -14.62 -4.33 7.77
C ALA A 3 -13.55 -3.52 7.00
N LEU A 4 -13.49 -2.20 7.21
CA LEU A 4 -12.50 -1.32 6.57
C LEU A 4 -11.12 -1.53 7.20
N LEU A 5 -11.05 -1.72 8.52
CA LEU A 5 -9.79 -2.04 9.20
C LEU A 5 -9.26 -3.44 8.82
N ARG A 6 -10.13 -4.41 8.56
CA ARG A 6 -9.71 -5.72 8.00
C ARG A 6 -9.06 -5.57 6.62
N ILE A 7 -9.61 -4.70 5.77
CA ILE A 7 -8.99 -4.37 4.48
C ILE A 7 -7.62 -3.71 4.70
N ALA A 8 -7.53 -2.71 5.58
CA ALA A 8 -6.27 -2.04 5.89
C ALA A 8 -5.20 -3.01 6.42
N LEU A 9 -5.54 -3.88 7.37
CA LEU A 9 -4.64 -4.91 7.92
C LEU A 9 -4.08 -5.82 6.82
N LYS A 10 -4.91 -6.22 5.86
CA LYS A 10 -4.44 -7.03 4.73
C LYS A 10 -3.49 -6.24 3.82
N ASN A 11 -3.80 -4.98 3.55
CA ASN A 11 -2.97 -4.12 2.72
C ASN A 11 -1.58 -3.91 3.35
N GLU A 12 -1.49 -3.58 4.65
CA GLU A 12 -0.18 -3.34 5.30
C GLU A 12 0.66 -4.62 5.37
N LEU A 13 0.02 -5.77 5.60
CA LEU A 13 0.72 -7.05 5.57
C LEU A 13 1.32 -7.33 4.18
N GLU A 14 0.49 -7.21 3.13
CA GLU A 14 0.93 -7.44 1.75
C GLU A 14 2.01 -6.44 1.32
N ALA A 15 1.91 -5.17 1.74
CA ALA A 15 2.92 -4.14 1.51
C ALA A 15 4.27 -4.51 2.12
N SER A 16 4.25 -4.88 3.40
CA SER A 16 5.44 -5.28 4.15
C SER A 16 6.12 -6.48 3.51
N GLU A 17 5.36 -7.48 3.08
CA GLU A 17 5.90 -8.70 2.47
C GLU A 17 6.47 -8.44 1.08
N LEU A 18 5.83 -7.60 0.25
CA LEU A 18 6.37 -7.21 -1.06
C LEU A 18 7.71 -6.49 -0.93
N ALA A 19 7.80 -5.49 -0.03
CA ALA A 19 9.03 -4.76 0.20
C ALA A 19 10.15 -5.71 0.70
N ALA A 20 9.82 -6.63 1.61
CA ALA A 20 10.76 -7.62 2.13
C ALA A 20 11.22 -8.60 1.06
N GLN A 21 10.32 -9.05 0.17
CA GLN A 21 10.64 -9.94 -0.94
C GLN A 21 11.57 -9.28 -1.96
N TRP A 22 11.35 -8.01 -2.27
CA TRP A 22 12.16 -7.29 -3.26
C TRP A 22 13.56 -6.96 -2.74
N MET A 23 13.68 -6.57 -1.46
CA MET A 23 14.90 -6.03 -0.86
C MET A 23 16.19 -6.84 -1.14
N PRO A 24 16.25 -8.18 -1.00
CA PRO A 24 17.48 -8.94 -1.23
C PRO A 24 17.98 -8.88 -2.67
N SER A 25 17.04 -8.86 -3.62
CA SER A 25 17.31 -8.93 -5.07
C SER A 25 17.54 -7.58 -5.74
N THR A 26 17.25 -6.48 -5.04
CA THR A 26 17.49 -5.12 -5.53
C THR A 26 18.98 -4.78 -5.49
N PRO A 27 19.63 -4.42 -6.63
CA PRO A 27 21.04 -4.10 -6.67
C PRO A 27 21.36 -2.66 -6.22
N GLU A 28 20.44 -1.71 -6.39
CA GLU A 28 20.65 -0.31 -6.01
C GLU A 28 20.57 -0.14 -4.49
N LEU A 29 21.65 0.35 -3.86
CA LEU A 29 21.74 0.45 -2.40
C LEU A 29 20.68 1.38 -1.78
N ASP A 30 20.45 2.53 -2.39
CA ASP A 30 19.44 3.50 -1.94
C ASP A 30 18.01 2.94 -2.06
N VAL A 31 17.70 2.25 -3.16
CA VAL A 31 16.42 1.54 -3.32
C VAL A 31 16.29 0.43 -2.27
N LYS A 32 17.35 -0.36 -2.03
CA LYS A 32 17.37 -1.42 -1.02
C LYS A 32 17.09 -0.89 0.38
N LEU A 33 17.76 0.18 0.78
CA LEU A 33 17.55 0.81 2.09
C LEU A 33 16.15 1.44 2.20
N GLY A 34 15.64 2.00 1.11
CA GLY A 34 14.26 2.48 1.03
C GLY A 34 13.24 1.37 1.24
N LEU A 35 13.42 0.21 0.60
CA LEU A 35 12.58 -0.98 0.80
C LEU A 35 12.66 -1.50 2.24
N ALA A 36 13.87 -1.55 2.83
CA ALA A 36 14.04 -1.98 4.22
C ALA A 36 13.28 -1.07 5.19
N ARG A 37 13.28 0.24 4.95
CA ARG A 37 12.45 1.19 5.70
C ARG A 37 10.96 0.89 5.51
N GLN A 38 10.52 0.72 4.26
CA GLN A 38 9.12 0.42 3.97
C GLN A 38 8.65 -0.85 4.71
N VAL A 39 9.44 -1.93 4.75
CA VAL A 39 9.11 -3.11 5.57
C VAL A 39 8.81 -2.74 7.03
N GLY A 40 9.65 -1.90 7.63
CA GLY A 40 9.47 -1.47 9.02
C GLY A 40 8.25 -0.57 9.22
N ASP A 41 8.01 0.36 8.29
CA ASP A 41 6.90 1.30 8.37
C ASP A 41 5.55 0.57 8.20
N GLU A 42 5.42 -0.32 7.23
CA GLU A 42 4.21 -1.10 6.96
C GLU A 42 3.91 -2.09 8.11
N ALA A 43 4.93 -2.75 8.67
CA ALA A 43 4.78 -3.60 9.83
C ALA A 43 4.33 -2.81 11.08
N LYS A 44 4.83 -1.57 11.25
CA LYS A 44 4.39 -0.65 12.30
C LYS A 44 2.93 -0.25 12.09
N HIS A 45 2.53 0.12 10.88
CA HIS A 45 1.14 0.48 10.55
C HIS A 45 0.19 -0.69 10.84
N TYR A 46 0.55 -1.90 10.42
CA TYR A 46 -0.21 -3.12 10.73
C TYR A 46 -0.49 -3.23 12.23
N ARG A 47 0.52 -3.07 13.09
CA ARG A 47 0.38 -3.22 14.54
C ARG A 47 -0.50 -2.15 15.16
N LEU A 48 -0.40 -0.91 14.68
CA LEU A 48 -1.24 0.19 15.15
C LEU A 48 -2.71 -0.03 14.75
N LEU A 49 -2.96 -0.45 13.51
CA LEU A 49 -4.29 -0.78 13.01
C LEU A 49 -4.87 -2.03 13.71
N GLU A 50 -4.03 -3.01 14.05
CA GLU A 50 -4.43 -4.22 14.77
C GLU A 50 -4.89 -3.87 16.19
N ALA A 51 -4.14 -3.01 16.88
CA ALA A 51 -4.54 -2.48 18.18
C ALA A 51 -5.88 -1.73 18.07
N ARG A 52 -6.01 -0.83 17.08
CA ARG A 52 -7.25 -0.09 16.85
C ARG A 52 -8.44 -0.99 16.52
N TYR A 53 -8.22 -2.03 15.72
CA TYR A 53 -9.23 -3.02 15.38
C TYR A 53 -9.74 -3.75 16.63
N ARG A 54 -8.86 -4.13 17.56
CA ARG A 54 -9.23 -4.76 18.84
C ARG A 54 -10.00 -3.80 19.75
N GLU A 55 -9.58 -2.55 19.86
CA GLU A 55 -10.29 -1.52 20.65
C GLU A 55 -11.74 -1.33 20.21
N LEU A 56 -11.99 -1.42 18.90
CA LEU A 56 -13.32 -1.31 18.31
C LEU A 56 -14.15 -2.61 18.38
N GLY A 57 -13.69 -3.60 19.16
CA GLY A 57 -14.38 -4.90 19.34
C GLY A 57 -14.11 -5.90 18.22
N GLY A 58 -13.03 -5.74 17.46
CA GLY A 58 -12.61 -6.68 16.44
C GLY A 58 -12.19 -8.04 17.02
N ASP A 59 -12.52 -9.11 16.28
CA ASP A 59 -12.20 -10.49 16.66
C ASP A 59 -10.67 -10.71 16.80
N PRO A 60 -10.16 -11.09 17.98
CA PRO A 60 -8.74 -11.39 18.19
C PRO A 60 -8.19 -12.54 17.33
N GLY A 61 -9.07 -13.43 16.85
CA GLY A 61 -8.71 -14.56 15.97
C GLY A 61 -8.70 -14.22 14.48
N TYR A 62 -9.01 -12.97 14.10
CA TYR A 62 -8.99 -12.58 12.70
C TYR A 62 -7.58 -12.68 12.09
N ASP A 63 -7.45 -13.48 11.04
CA ASP A 63 -6.20 -13.63 10.29
C ASP A 63 -6.31 -12.98 8.89
N PRO A 64 -5.59 -11.87 8.62
CA PRO A 64 -5.62 -11.20 7.31
C PRO A 64 -4.98 -12.01 6.17
N ARG A 65 -4.28 -13.11 6.48
CA ARG A 65 -3.80 -14.09 5.50
C ARG A 65 -4.90 -14.99 4.97
N GLY A 66 -6.03 -15.05 5.68
CA GLY A 66 -7.22 -15.78 5.25
C GLY A 66 -7.68 -15.31 3.87
N GLY A 67 -7.95 -16.26 2.96
CA GLY A 67 -8.37 -15.96 1.59
C GLY A 67 -7.23 -15.75 0.59
N GLY A 68 -5.96 -15.86 1.01
CA GLY A 68 -4.80 -15.76 0.14
C GLY A 68 -4.45 -14.33 -0.29
N TYR A 69 -3.43 -14.17 -1.13
CA TYR A 69 -2.94 -12.87 -1.57
C TYR A 69 -3.85 -12.21 -2.62
N THR A 70 -3.86 -10.88 -2.65
CA THR A 70 -4.60 -10.16 -3.69
C THR A 70 -4.00 -10.37 -5.09
N PRO A 71 -4.81 -10.23 -6.16
CA PRO A 71 -4.31 -10.12 -7.52
C PRO A 71 -3.21 -9.05 -7.70
N LEU A 72 -3.28 -7.96 -6.94
CA LEU A 72 -2.27 -6.91 -6.97
C LEU A 72 -0.95 -7.41 -6.38
N PHE A 73 -0.98 -8.07 -5.24
CA PHE A 73 0.22 -8.70 -4.66
C PHE A 73 0.89 -9.66 -5.64
N HIS A 74 0.12 -10.57 -6.25
CA HIS A 74 0.67 -11.53 -7.21
C HIS A 74 1.35 -10.86 -8.40
N TYR A 75 0.73 -9.81 -8.93
CA TYR A 75 1.31 -9.03 -10.02
C TYR A 75 2.62 -8.34 -9.59
N LEU A 76 2.59 -7.62 -8.47
CA LEU A 76 3.75 -6.89 -7.94
C LEU A 76 4.92 -7.84 -7.62
N ALA A 77 4.64 -8.96 -6.95
CA ALA A 77 5.63 -9.97 -6.58
C ALA A 77 6.37 -10.55 -7.80
N ALA A 78 5.72 -10.58 -8.97
CA ALA A 78 6.29 -11.11 -10.21
C ALA A 78 7.18 -10.11 -10.97
N LEU A 79 7.24 -8.84 -10.58
CA LEU A 79 7.99 -7.82 -11.30
C LEU A 79 9.52 -8.08 -11.24
N PRO A 80 10.20 -8.17 -12.40
CA PRO A 80 11.56 -8.69 -12.45
C PRO A 80 12.63 -7.64 -12.13
N THR A 81 12.35 -6.35 -12.35
CA THR A 81 13.36 -5.29 -12.21
C THR A 81 13.03 -4.29 -11.10
N SER A 82 14.06 -3.66 -10.53
CA SER A 82 13.90 -2.57 -9.56
C SER A 82 13.01 -1.45 -10.11
N VAL A 83 13.19 -1.08 -11.38
CA VAL A 83 12.43 0.03 -11.99
C VAL A 83 10.95 -0.31 -12.14
N GLU A 84 10.61 -1.53 -12.56
CA GLU A 84 9.20 -1.95 -12.62
C GLU A 84 8.56 -1.98 -11.23
N ARG A 85 9.28 -2.49 -10.22
CA ARG A 85 8.82 -2.51 -8.82
C ARG A 85 8.58 -1.10 -8.28
N LEU A 86 9.54 -0.20 -8.48
CA LEU A 86 9.44 1.21 -8.12
C LEU A 86 8.26 1.90 -8.82
N ALA A 87 8.06 1.61 -10.11
CA ALA A 87 6.98 2.18 -10.90
C ALA A 87 5.61 1.70 -10.40
N ALA A 88 5.48 0.40 -10.17
CA ALA A 88 4.22 -0.24 -9.82
C ALA A 88 3.85 -0.05 -8.34
N GLY A 89 4.79 -0.32 -7.43
CA GLY A 89 4.62 -0.19 -5.98
C GLY A 89 4.79 1.26 -5.54
N GLN A 90 6.03 1.66 -5.27
CA GLN A 90 6.34 2.94 -4.61
C GLN A 90 5.73 4.15 -5.34
N PHE A 91 5.75 4.19 -6.67
CA PHE A 91 5.21 5.34 -7.39
C PHE A 91 3.69 5.26 -7.57
N THR A 92 3.18 4.20 -8.21
CA THR A 92 1.76 4.15 -8.61
C THR A 92 0.84 3.76 -7.46
N ARG A 93 1.15 2.66 -6.76
CA ARG A 93 0.32 2.17 -5.66
C ARG A 93 0.28 3.20 -4.54
N GLU A 94 1.42 3.74 -4.11
CA GLU A 94 1.43 4.72 -3.01
C GLU A 94 0.79 6.07 -3.38
N ALA A 95 0.82 6.47 -4.65
CA ALA A 95 0.05 7.63 -5.10
C ALA A 95 -1.47 7.41 -4.96
N LEU A 96 -1.95 6.21 -5.31
CA LEU A 96 -3.35 5.84 -5.09
C LEU A 96 -3.65 5.77 -3.59
N ALA A 97 -2.73 5.23 -2.81
CA ALA A 97 -2.82 5.10 -1.37
C ALA A 97 -3.03 6.44 -0.68
N GLY A 98 -2.16 7.40 -0.97
CA GLY A 98 -2.25 8.73 -0.38
C GLY A 98 -3.59 9.41 -0.68
N ARG A 99 -4.11 9.26 -1.90
CA ARG A 99 -5.44 9.83 -2.25
C ARG A 99 -6.58 9.09 -1.56
N ARG A 100 -6.52 7.77 -1.44
CA ARG A 100 -7.52 6.97 -0.74
C ARG A 100 -7.54 7.26 0.75
N ASN A 101 -6.38 7.35 1.37
CA ASN A 101 -6.22 7.68 2.78
C ASN A 101 -6.74 9.09 3.09
N GLN A 102 -6.49 10.09 2.23
CA GLN A 102 -7.12 11.42 2.34
C GLN A 102 -8.66 11.34 2.38
N MET A 103 -9.27 10.58 1.46
CA MET A 103 -10.72 10.38 1.43
C MET A 103 -11.22 9.61 2.66
N PHE A 104 -10.45 8.63 3.13
CA PHE A 104 -10.79 7.81 4.28
C PHE A 104 -10.72 8.62 5.58
N ILE A 105 -9.69 9.45 5.77
CA ILE A 105 -9.57 10.39 6.90
C ILE A 105 -10.81 11.29 6.97
N ALA A 106 -11.18 11.93 5.85
CA ALA A 106 -12.35 12.79 5.81
C ALA A 106 -13.66 12.03 6.16
N TYR A 107 -13.77 10.78 5.72
CA TYR A 107 -14.89 9.92 6.09
C TYR A 107 -14.89 9.59 7.59
N LEU A 108 -13.73 9.22 8.16
CA LEU A 108 -13.57 8.91 9.58
C LEU A 108 -13.96 10.10 10.47
N GLU A 109 -13.53 11.30 10.10
CA GLU A 109 -13.94 12.54 10.77
C GLU A 109 -15.46 12.76 10.73
N ALA A 110 -16.08 12.57 9.55
CA ALA A 110 -17.51 12.74 9.36
C ALA A 110 -18.35 11.75 10.17
N VAL A 111 -17.86 10.52 10.39
CA VAL A 111 -18.55 9.51 11.22
C VAL A 111 -18.11 9.52 12.68
N GLY A 112 -17.24 10.46 13.07
CA GLY A 112 -16.81 10.67 14.46
C GLY A 112 -15.67 9.77 14.95
N ASP A 113 -15.07 8.94 14.08
CA ASP A 113 -13.92 8.09 14.45
C ASP A 113 -12.59 8.86 14.37
N ARG A 114 -12.45 9.81 15.29
CA ARG A 114 -11.30 10.73 15.33
C ARG A 114 -9.98 10.05 15.67
N GLU A 115 -10.00 8.94 16.40
CA GLU A 115 -8.79 8.22 16.78
C GLU A 115 -8.19 7.50 15.59
N THR A 116 -9.00 6.79 14.81
CA THR A 116 -8.53 6.18 13.56
C THR A 116 -8.10 7.27 12.57
N ALA A 117 -8.82 8.40 12.48
CA ALA A 117 -8.44 9.51 11.61
C ALA A 117 -7.03 10.04 11.93
N LYS A 118 -6.73 10.26 13.22
CA LYS A 118 -5.41 10.70 13.69
C LYS A 118 -4.30 9.68 13.39
N LEU A 119 -4.59 8.39 13.56
CA LEU A 119 -3.63 7.34 13.22
C LEU A 119 -3.20 7.45 11.74
N TYR A 120 -4.18 7.68 10.85
CA TYR A 120 -3.88 7.89 9.44
C TYR A 120 -3.17 9.21 9.16
N SER A 121 -3.64 10.34 9.71
CA SER A 121 -3.08 11.66 9.40
C SER A 121 -1.67 11.87 9.97
N ASP A 122 -1.42 11.35 11.17
CA ASP A 122 -0.22 11.71 11.94
C ASP A 122 0.92 10.70 11.75
N ILE A 123 0.59 9.47 11.33
CA ILE A 123 1.57 8.36 11.24
C ILE A 123 1.58 7.74 9.85
N ILE A 124 0.47 7.17 9.39
CA ILE A 124 0.45 6.37 8.15
C ILE A 124 0.70 7.26 6.93
N GLN A 125 -0.06 8.35 6.78
CA GLN A 125 0.00 9.22 5.60
C GLN A 125 1.39 9.87 5.37
N PRO A 126 2.11 10.37 6.40
CA PRO A 126 3.48 10.86 6.22
C PRO A 126 4.46 9.78 5.75
N ASP A 127 4.33 8.54 6.23
CA ASP A 127 5.17 7.43 5.79
C ASP A 127 4.89 7.07 4.33
N GLU A 128 3.61 7.04 3.91
CA GLU A 128 3.27 6.79 2.51
C GLU A 128 3.73 7.87 1.56
N GLU A 129 3.69 9.13 1.98
CA GLU A 129 4.26 10.21 1.18
C GLU A 129 5.77 10.00 0.99
N TYR A 130 6.48 9.54 2.02
CA TYR A 130 7.89 9.19 1.89
C TYR A 130 8.09 8.04 0.90
N HIS A 131 7.31 6.96 0.97
CA HIS A 131 7.38 5.84 0.02
C HIS A 131 7.12 6.30 -1.43
N HIS A 132 6.14 7.18 -1.62
CA HIS A 132 5.84 7.77 -2.92
C HIS A 132 6.99 8.61 -3.46
N GLN A 133 7.56 9.50 -2.64
CA GLN A 133 8.68 10.34 -3.05
C GLN A 133 9.94 9.52 -3.33
N LEU A 134 10.19 8.44 -2.59
CA LEU A 134 11.25 7.47 -2.90
C LEU A 134 11.04 6.90 -4.30
N GLY A 135 9.84 6.39 -4.61
CA GLY A 135 9.49 5.87 -5.93
C GLY A 135 9.79 6.88 -7.04
N ARG A 136 9.30 8.11 -6.87
CA ARG A 136 9.53 9.21 -7.83
C ARG A 136 11.01 9.54 -8.02
N ALA A 137 11.76 9.71 -6.94
CA ALA A 137 13.18 10.06 -7.01
C ALA A 137 14.01 8.95 -7.66
N MET A 138 13.75 7.69 -7.30
CA MET A 138 14.49 6.54 -7.84
C MET A 138 14.15 6.29 -9.31
N LEU A 139 12.90 6.49 -9.74
CA LEU A 139 12.55 6.41 -11.16
C LEU A 139 13.29 7.46 -11.99
N LEU A 140 13.39 8.71 -11.52
CA LEU A 140 14.18 9.75 -12.20
C LEU A 140 15.66 9.36 -12.33
N ARG A 141 16.20 8.64 -11.35
CA ARG A 141 17.60 8.21 -11.33
C ARG A 141 17.88 6.99 -12.20
N TYR A 142 17.00 5.99 -12.19
CA TYR A 142 17.28 4.66 -12.74
C TYR A 142 16.52 4.33 -14.03
N ALA A 143 15.41 5.01 -14.34
CA ALA A 143 14.68 4.81 -15.59
C ALA A 143 15.26 5.63 -16.75
N THR A 144 16.56 5.45 -17.06
CA THR A 144 17.31 6.31 -18.00
C THR A 144 17.26 5.83 -19.45
N ALA A 145 16.93 4.57 -19.71
CA ALA A 145 16.82 4.01 -21.06
C ALA A 145 15.37 3.88 -21.51
N THR A 146 15.09 4.09 -22.80
CA THR A 146 13.74 4.04 -23.39
C THR A 146 13.00 2.74 -23.04
N ARG A 147 13.64 1.58 -23.25
CA ARG A 147 13.07 0.26 -22.93
C ARG A 147 12.68 0.12 -21.45
N VAL A 148 13.45 0.75 -20.56
CA VAL A 148 13.23 0.70 -19.11
C VAL A 148 12.05 1.61 -18.73
N GLN A 149 11.96 2.78 -19.35
CA GLN A 149 10.82 3.69 -19.18
C GLN A 149 9.51 3.09 -19.71
N GLU A 150 9.57 2.37 -20.83
CA GLU A 150 8.41 1.64 -21.38
C GLU A 150 7.92 0.56 -20.43
N ALA A 151 8.83 -0.24 -19.86
CA ALA A 151 8.51 -1.23 -18.84
C ALA A 151 7.89 -0.56 -17.59
N ALA A 152 8.48 0.53 -17.10
CA ALA A 152 7.94 1.30 -15.98
C ALA A 152 6.49 1.78 -16.25
N ARG A 153 6.24 2.37 -17.43
CA ARG A 153 4.89 2.83 -17.81
C ARG A 153 3.91 1.68 -17.94
N ALA A 154 4.33 0.54 -18.49
CA ALA A 154 3.50 -0.66 -18.54
C ALA A 154 3.14 -1.12 -17.13
N ALA A 155 4.12 -1.11 -16.21
CA ALA A 155 3.91 -1.52 -14.84
C ALA A 155 2.92 -0.60 -14.10
N CYS A 156 3.04 0.71 -14.27
CA CYS A 156 2.06 1.68 -13.76
C CYS A 156 0.63 1.40 -14.27
N ARG A 157 0.47 1.17 -15.59
CA ARG A 157 -0.85 0.92 -16.18
C ARG A 157 -1.50 -0.34 -15.62
N THR A 158 -0.75 -1.44 -15.58
CA THR A 158 -1.27 -2.70 -15.04
C THR A 158 -1.64 -2.59 -13.56
N THR A 159 -0.84 -1.88 -12.75
CA THR A 159 -1.21 -1.58 -11.36
C THR A 159 -2.53 -0.84 -11.27
N LEU A 160 -2.73 0.22 -12.07
CA LEU A 160 -3.98 1.00 -12.08
C LEU A 160 -5.19 0.13 -12.44
N GLU A 161 -5.07 -0.70 -13.48
CA GLU A 161 -6.13 -1.60 -13.94
C GLU A 161 -6.53 -2.62 -12.87
N ILE A 162 -5.56 -3.22 -12.18
CA ILE A 162 -5.83 -4.17 -11.09
C ILE A 162 -6.45 -3.44 -9.90
N ALA A 163 -5.89 -2.30 -9.51
CA ALA A 163 -6.35 -1.52 -8.36
C ALA A 163 -7.80 -1.03 -8.54
N GLU A 164 -8.20 -0.67 -9.76
CA GLU A 164 -9.57 -0.26 -10.07
C GLU A 164 -10.55 -1.44 -9.97
N LYS A 165 -10.18 -2.61 -10.50
CA LYS A 165 -11.00 -3.84 -10.38
C LYS A 165 -11.18 -4.25 -8.92
N LEU A 166 -10.12 -4.19 -8.12
CA LEU A 166 -10.17 -4.50 -6.69
C LEU A 166 -11.09 -3.52 -5.94
N ARG A 167 -10.98 -2.23 -6.26
CA ARG A 167 -11.85 -1.20 -5.68
C ARG A 167 -13.31 -1.46 -6.01
N ALA A 168 -13.64 -1.67 -7.27
CA ALA A 168 -15.01 -1.96 -7.71
C ALA A 168 -15.60 -3.18 -6.97
N GLY A 169 -14.80 -4.26 -6.84
CA GLY A 169 -15.21 -5.44 -6.09
C GLY A 169 -15.40 -5.19 -4.59
N ALA A 170 -14.55 -4.38 -3.97
CA ALA A 170 -14.68 -4.04 -2.55
C ALA A 170 -15.88 -3.13 -2.27
N ILE A 171 -16.19 -2.19 -3.16
CA ILE A 171 -17.41 -1.36 -3.10
C ILE A 171 -18.64 -2.27 -3.20
N ALA A 172 -18.68 -3.18 -4.17
CA ALA A 172 -19.80 -4.10 -4.34
C ALA A 172 -20.07 -4.99 -3.10
N ARG A 173 -19.01 -5.38 -2.36
CA ARG A 173 -19.15 -6.20 -1.14
C ARG A 173 -19.50 -5.41 0.12
N THR A 174 -18.97 -4.19 0.26
CA THR A 174 -19.07 -3.42 1.51
C THR A 174 -20.11 -2.31 1.46
N GLY A 175 -20.50 -1.86 0.26
CA GLY A 175 -21.30 -0.65 0.06
C GLY A 175 -20.58 0.66 0.37
N VAL A 176 -19.30 0.63 0.78
CA VAL A 176 -18.53 1.80 1.18
C VAL A 176 -17.61 2.23 0.04
N TYR A 177 -17.64 3.52 -0.28
CA TYR A 177 -16.84 4.11 -1.37
C TYR A 177 -15.47 4.62 -0.92
N GLN A 178 -15.33 4.93 0.38
CA GLN A 178 -14.14 5.48 1.03
C GLN A 178 -13.37 4.36 1.72
N ILE A 179 -12.67 3.57 0.91
CA ILE A 179 -11.90 2.41 1.36
C ILE A 179 -10.45 2.87 1.65
N PRO A 180 -9.84 2.49 2.78
CA PRO A 180 -8.45 2.79 3.06
C PRO A 180 -7.49 2.11 2.08
N GLY A 181 -6.27 2.66 1.99
CA GLY A 181 -5.09 1.81 1.98
C GLY A 181 -4.12 2.00 0.84
N CYS A 182 -2.98 1.36 1.06
CA CYS A 182 -1.84 1.13 0.17
C CYS A 182 -2.10 -0.05 -0.77
#